data_AF-A0A9Q0W0L6-F1
#
_entry.id   AF-A0A9Q0W0L6-F1
#
_cell.length_a   1.000
_cell.length_b   1.000
_cell.length_c   1.000
_cell.angle_alpha   90.00
_cell.angle_beta   90.00
_cell.angle_gamma   90.00
#
_symmetry.space_group_name_H-M   'P 1'
#
loop_
_entity.id
_entity.type
_entity.pdbx_description
1 polymer ?
#
loop_
_entity_poly.entity_id
_entity_poly.type
_entity_poly.pdbx_seq_one_letter_code
_entity_poly.pdbx_strand_id
1 'polypeptide(L)'
;MRAWKENLGIGDDGVLLLSDGNGDFTKAIGCELDLSDKPIGLGVRSRRYALLAEDGVVKVLNLEEGGAFTSSGAEDMLKAL
;
A
#
# COMPACT_ATOMS: atom_id res chain seq x y z
N MET A 1 -2.30 -5.04 12.22
CA MET A 1 -2.97 -3.75 11.90
C MET A 1 -3.64 -3.05 13.08
N ARG A 2 -4.36 -3.75 13.98
CA ARG A 2 -5.07 -3.14 15.13
C ARG A 2 -4.22 -2.16 15.96
N ALA A 3 -3.09 -2.62 16.53
CA ALA A 3 -2.24 -1.77 17.36
C ALA A 3 -1.68 -0.54 16.61
N TRP A 4 -1.46 -0.67 15.29
CA TRP A 4 -1.01 0.47 14.48
C TRP A 4 -2.14 1.47 14.23
N LYS A 5 -3.38 0.99 14.00
CA LYS A 5 -4.59 1.83 13.93
C LYS A 5 -4.76 2.64 15.23
N GLU A 6 -4.66 1.98 16.38
CA GLU A 6 -4.76 2.59 17.70
C GLU A 6 -3.69 3.66 17.92
N ASN A 7 -2.42 3.35 17.60
CA ASN A 7 -1.31 4.30 17.76
C ASN A 7 -1.43 5.53 16.85
N LEU A 8 -1.98 5.37 15.65
CA LEU A 8 -2.22 6.48 14.72
C LEU A 8 -3.48 7.31 15.07
N GLY A 9 -4.26 6.90 16.08
CA GLY A 9 -5.49 7.59 16.46
C GLY A 9 -6.58 7.56 15.39
N ILE A 10 -6.56 6.55 14.51
CA ILE A 10 -7.54 6.42 13.44
C ILE A 10 -8.86 5.91 14.03
N GLY A 11 -9.91 6.71 13.94
CA GLY A 11 -11.27 6.37 14.40
C GLY A 11 -11.97 5.32 13.53
N ASP A 12 -13.23 5.05 13.83
CA ASP A 12 -14.03 4.06 13.09
C ASP A 12 -14.43 4.54 11.69
N ASP A 13 -14.65 5.84 11.51
CA ASP A 13 -14.93 6.48 10.22
C ASP A 13 -13.65 6.83 9.43
N GLY A 14 -12.49 6.37 9.90
CA GLY A 14 -11.18 6.64 9.31
C GLY A 14 -10.75 5.62 8.26
N VAL A 15 -9.44 5.59 7.98
CA VAL A 15 -8.84 4.61 7.06
C VAL A 15 -8.98 3.19 7.63
N LEU A 16 -9.52 2.28 6.81
CA LEU A 16 -9.53 0.85 7.13
C LEU A 16 -8.14 0.24 6.91
N LEU A 17 -7.48 -0.18 7.99
CA LEU A 17 -6.16 -0.81 7.92
C LEU A 17 -6.28 -2.33 7.73
N LEU A 18 -6.00 -2.80 6.51
CA LEU A 18 -6.08 -4.20 6.11
C LEU A 18 -4.75 -4.95 6.28
N SER A 19 -4.82 -6.24 6.56
CA SER A 19 -3.66 -7.12 6.73
C SER A 19 -3.56 -8.10 5.57
N ASP A 20 -2.47 -8.01 4.80
CA ASP A 20 -2.08 -9.01 3.79
C ASP A 20 -0.89 -9.84 4.31
N GLY A 21 -1.14 -10.64 5.36
CA GLY A 21 -0.07 -11.31 6.12
C GLY A 21 0.67 -12.40 5.34
N ASN A 22 -0.03 -13.04 4.39
CA ASN A 22 0.56 -14.04 3.50
C ASN A 22 1.17 -13.41 2.24
N GLY A 23 0.87 -12.14 1.95
CA GLY A 23 1.30 -11.47 0.72
C GLY A 23 0.51 -11.88 -0.54
N ASP A 24 -0.58 -12.65 -0.39
CA ASP A 24 -1.34 -13.21 -1.51
C ASP A 24 -1.90 -12.10 -2.41
N PHE A 25 -2.41 -11.02 -1.82
CA PHE A 25 -2.95 -9.90 -2.59
C PHE A 25 -1.82 -9.13 -3.30
N THR A 26 -0.77 -8.78 -2.57
CA THR A 26 0.41 -8.07 -3.10
C THR A 26 1.01 -8.80 -4.29
N LYS A 27 1.12 -10.14 -4.20
CA LYS A 27 1.57 -11.01 -5.28
C LYS A 27 0.61 -11.03 -6.45
N ALA A 28 -0.70 -11.16 -6.19
CA ALA A 28 -1.72 -11.19 -7.24
C ALA A 28 -1.72 -9.92 -8.11
N ILE A 29 -1.39 -8.77 -7.53
CA ILE A 29 -1.31 -7.49 -8.26
C ILE A 29 0.11 -7.16 -8.78
N GLY A 30 1.07 -8.09 -8.64
CA GLY A 30 2.45 -7.90 -9.13
C GLY A 30 3.23 -6.78 -8.44
N CYS A 31 2.87 -6.43 -7.20
CA CYS A 31 3.47 -5.33 -6.44
C CYS A 31 4.46 -5.79 -5.37
N GLU A 32 5.03 -6.98 -5.52
CA GLU A 32 6.06 -7.50 -4.60
C GLU A 32 7.38 -6.73 -4.72
N LEU A 33 8.07 -6.57 -3.59
CA LEU A 33 9.41 -6.04 -3.47
C LEU A 33 10.20 -6.91 -2.50
N ASP A 34 11.24 -7.57 -3.00
CA ASP A 34 12.14 -8.34 -2.15
C ASP A 34 13.19 -7.43 -1.50
N LEU A 35 13.15 -7.33 -0.18
CA LEU A 35 14.08 -6.57 0.66
C LEU A 35 14.91 -7.49 1.57
N SER A 36 14.99 -8.79 1.25
CA SER A 36 15.77 -9.78 2.01
C SER A 36 17.27 -9.48 1.98
N ASP A 37 17.76 -8.87 0.90
CA ASP A 37 19.16 -8.52 0.69
C ASP A 37 19.58 -7.20 1.36
N LYS A 38 18.61 -6.42 1.88
CA LYS A 38 18.88 -5.14 2.53
C LYS A 38 19.34 -5.34 3.97
N PRO A 39 20.19 -4.45 4.53
CA PRO A 39 20.68 -4.59 5.90
C PRO A 39 19.59 -4.74 6.97
N ILE A 40 18.39 -4.22 6.68
CA ILE A 40 17.24 -4.29 7.57
C ILE A 40 16.47 -5.63 7.50
N GLY A 41 16.73 -6.45 6.48
CA GLY A 41 16.23 -7.82 6.37
C GLY A 41 14.70 -7.95 6.43
N LEU A 42 13.97 -7.16 5.65
CA LEU A 42 12.50 -7.08 5.77
C LEU A 42 11.76 -8.24 5.06
N GLY A 43 12.44 -9.01 4.23
CA GLY A 43 11.80 -10.04 3.40
C GLY A 43 11.01 -9.45 2.22
N VAL A 44 10.09 -10.23 1.66
CA VAL A 44 9.17 -9.77 0.61
C VAL A 44 8.11 -8.85 1.21
N ARG A 45 7.93 -7.68 0.61
CA ARG A 45 6.96 -6.64 1.02
C ARG A 45 6.16 -6.13 -0.16
N SER A 46 5.10 -5.39 0.16
CA SER A 46 4.38 -4.62 -0.84
C SER A 46 5.15 -3.36 -1.21
N ARG A 47 5.28 -3.07 -2.51
CA ARG A 47 5.75 -1.78 -3.03
C ARG A 47 4.82 -0.67 -2.55
N ARG A 48 5.34 0.55 -2.45
CA ARG A 48 4.49 1.71 -2.19
C ARG A 48 3.68 2.04 -3.44
N TYR A 49 2.36 2.10 -3.30
CA TYR A 49 1.47 2.55 -4.36
C TYR A 49 0.19 3.16 -3.78
N ALA A 50 -0.54 3.89 -4.61
CA ALA A 50 -1.95 4.23 -4.39
C ALA A 50 -2.78 3.73 -5.58
N LEU A 51 -3.96 3.18 -5.30
CA LEU A 51 -4.79 2.50 -6.28
C LEU A 51 -6.25 2.90 -6.09
N LEU A 52 -6.90 3.32 -7.18
CA LEU A 52 -8.35 3.48 -7.27
C LEU A 52 -8.90 2.28 -8.03
N ALA A 53 -9.81 1.54 -7.40
CA ALA A 53 -10.55 0.48 -8.05
C ALA A 53 -12.05 0.64 -7.82
N GLU A 54 -12.81 0.35 -8.87
CA GLU A 54 -14.27 0.39 -8.89
C GLU A 54 -14.76 -0.95 -9.45
N ASP A 55 -15.65 -1.62 -8.73
CA ASP A 55 -16.21 -2.93 -9.10
C ASP A 55 -15.15 -3.98 -9.49
N GLY A 56 -14.04 -3.99 -8.74
CA GLY A 56 -12.92 -4.91 -8.98
C GLY A 56 -12.02 -4.54 -10.15
N VAL A 57 -12.26 -3.41 -10.82
CA VAL A 57 -11.43 -2.89 -11.92
C VAL A 57 -10.56 -1.76 -11.44
N VAL A 58 -9.25 -1.89 -11.61
CA VAL A 58 -8.28 -0.83 -11.32
C VAL A 58 -8.39 0.28 -12.36
N LYS A 59 -8.69 1.50 -11.92
CA LYS A 59 -8.79 2.71 -12.76
C LYS A 59 -7.53 3.55 -12.73
N VAL A 60 -6.89 3.63 -11.57
CA VAL A 60 -5.66 4.39 -11.33
C VAL A 60 -4.71 3.51 -10.53
N LEU A 61 -3.43 3.48 -10.94
CA LEU A 61 -2.35 2.84 -10.21
C LEU A 61 -1.13 3.77 -10.24
N ASN A 62 -0.88 4.43 -9.11
CA ASN A 62 0.31 5.25 -8.89
C ASN A 62 1.33 4.41 -8.12
N LEU A 63 2.17 3.67 -8.86
CA LEU A 63 3.17 2.76 -8.32
C LEU A 63 4.53 3.46 -8.20
N GLU A 64 5.09 3.48 -7.00
CA GLU A 64 6.39 4.12 -6.75
C GLU A 64 7.54 3.22 -7.16
N GLU A 65 8.64 3.85 -7.58
CA GLU A 65 9.91 3.17 -7.85
C GLU A 65 10.83 3.17 -6.63
N GLY A 66 11.34 2.00 -6.27
CA GLY A 66 12.26 1.85 -5.15
C GLY A 66 11.70 2.41 -3.84
N GLY A 67 12.44 3.35 -3.23
CA GLY A 67 12.08 4.00 -1.97
C GLY A 67 11.33 5.33 -2.13
N ALA A 68 10.86 5.67 -3.33
CA ALA A 68 10.23 6.95 -3.62
C ALA A 68 8.84 7.14 -2.96
N PHE A 69 8.41 8.39 -2.93
CA PHE A 69 7.07 8.84 -2.53
C PHE A 69 6.76 10.14 -3.27
N THR A 70 6.22 10.03 -4.49
CA THR A 70 6.10 11.13 -5.45
C THR A 70 4.72 11.24 -6.09
N SER A 71 3.95 10.16 -6.13
CA SER A 71 2.65 10.06 -6.81
C SER A 71 1.60 9.25 -6.04
N SER A 72 2.00 8.54 -4.98
CA SER A 72 1.09 7.76 -4.15
C SER A 72 0.49 8.55 -2.97
N GLY A 73 0.48 9.88 -3.04
CA GLY A 73 -0.09 10.75 -2.00
C GLY A 73 -1.62 10.79 -2.03
N ALA A 74 -2.23 11.20 -0.92
CA ALA A 74 -3.69 11.36 -0.85
C ALA A 74 -4.16 12.49 -1.78
N GLU A 75 -3.41 13.58 -1.87
CA GLU A 75 -3.66 14.70 -2.77
C GLU A 75 -3.57 14.29 -4.23
N ASP A 76 -2.70 13.34 -4.58
CA ASP A 76 -2.61 12.81 -5.95
C ASP A 76 -3.81 11.95 -6.30
N MET A 77 -4.32 11.17 -5.35
CA MET A 77 -5.56 10.41 -5.53
C MET A 77 -6.78 11.31 -5.65
N LEU A 78 -6.86 12.39 -4.88
CA LEU A 78 -7.94 13.37 -4.99
C LEU A 78 -8.01 14.05 -6.37
N LYS A 79 -6.86 14.26 -7.02
CA LYS A 79 -6.81 14.79 -8.41
C LYS A 79 -7.28 13.78 -9.45
N ALA A 80 -7.31 12.49 -9.09
CA ALA A 80 -7.64 11.40 -9.99
C ALA A 80 -9.10 10.90 -9.85
N LEU A 81 -9.86 11.47 -8.90
CA LEU A 81 -11.32 11.34 -8.81
C LEU A 81 -12.01 12.23 -9.84
#